data_AF-A0A2V8NBG5-F1
#
_entry.id   AF-A0A2V8NBG5-F1
#
_cell.length_a   1.000
_cell.length_b   1.000
_cell.length_c   1.000
_cell.angle_alpha   90.00
_cell.angle_beta   90.00
_cell.angle_gamma   90.00
#
_symmetry.space_group_name_H-M   'P 1'
#
loop_
_entity.id
_entity.type
_entity.pdbx_description
1 polymer ?
#
loop_
_entity_poly.entity_id
_entity_poly.type
_entity_poly.pdbx_seq_one_letter_code
_entity_poly.pdbx_strand_id
1 'polypeptide(L)'
;MLDCRRLDPAGPVDHFLSGPSRVDDFYVSTDPVPEHALLLIEISDTTLATDHAKKLPHYVASGIPEFWIEDLKHDLLLVYRKPVGNEYRTSLTFRRGDSVSPLAFPDVVINVSDLLG
;
A
#
# COMPACT_ATOMS: atom_id res chain seq x y z
N MET A 1 2.32 -7.22 47.13
CA MET A 1 2.91 -5.97 47.62
C MET A 1 3.86 -5.49 46.54
N LEU A 2 3.64 -4.29 46.00
CA LEU A 2 4.46 -3.67 44.95
C LEU A 2 5.89 -3.41 45.41
N ASP A 3 6.86 -3.39 44.49
CA ASP A 3 7.66 -2.20 44.08
C ASP A 3 8.77 -2.62 43.08
N CYS A 4 9.51 -1.73 42.43
CA CYS A 4 9.21 -0.90 41.25
C CYS A 4 10.58 -0.49 40.63
N ARG A 5 10.58 -0.17 39.32
CA ARG A 5 11.63 0.50 38.50
C ARG A 5 12.78 -0.40 38.03
N ARG A 6 13.13 -0.47 36.73
CA ARG A 6 13.36 0.63 35.78
C ARG A 6 13.22 0.11 34.34
N LEU A 7 12.35 0.71 33.52
CA LEU A 7 12.34 0.57 32.06
C LEU A 7 12.13 1.95 31.44
N ASP A 8 12.85 2.18 30.35
CA ASP A 8 13.10 3.45 29.69
C ASP A 8 11.88 4.12 29.04
N PRO A 9 11.86 5.47 28.90
CA PRO A 9 10.73 6.23 28.38
C PRO A 9 10.86 6.50 26.88
N ALA A 10 10.43 5.55 26.04
CA ALA A 10 10.15 5.80 24.61
C ALA A 10 9.23 4.71 24.05
N GLY A 11 8.08 4.52 24.68
CA GLY A 11 6.94 3.88 24.02
C GLY A 11 6.10 4.97 23.34
N PRO A 12 5.66 4.82 22.08
CA PRO A 12 4.77 5.79 21.48
C PRO A 12 3.47 5.83 22.29
N VAL A 13 3.16 7.03 22.77
CA VAL A 13 1.94 7.35 23.51
C VAL A 13 0.80 7.55 22.51
N ASP A 14 -0.23 6.71 22.58
CA ASP A 14 -1.50 6.96 21.91
C ASP A 14 -2.16 8.19 22.54
N HIS A 15 -2.14 9.32 21.84
CA HIS A 15 -2.87 10.52 22.25
C HIS A 15 -3.97 10.81 21.22
N PHE A 16 -5.20 10.47 21.57
CA PHE A 16 -6.39 10.85 20.83
C PHE A 16 -6.62 12.37 20.94
N LEU A 17 -6.85 13.04 19.82
CA LEU A 17 -7.45 14.37 19.79
C LEU A 17 -8.61 14.41 18.78
N SER A 18 -9.79 14.77 19.28
CA SER A 18 -10.95 15.15 18.47
C SER A 18 -10.83 16.62 18.07
N GLY A 19 -10.92 16.93 16.77
CA GLY A 19 -11.12 18.30 16.28
C GLY A 19 -10.45 18.57 14.93
N PRO A 20 -11.05 19.41 14.05
CA PRO A 20 -10.82 19.34 12.60
C PRO A 20 -9.64 20.22 12.17
N SER A 21 -8.64 19.63 11.51
CA SER A 21 -7.69 20.41 10.71
C SER A 21 -6.88 19.53 9.76
N ARG A 22 -6.91 19.95 8.48
CA ARG A 22 -6.07 19.60 7.34
C ARG A 22 -6.30 18.25 6.64
N VAL A 23 -6.47 18.39 5.34
CA VAL A 23 -6.62 17.37 4.29
C VAL A 23 -5.29 16.64 4.01
N ASP A 24 -4.52 16.29 5.04
CA ASP A 24 -3.24 15.58 4.92
C ASP A 24 -3.23 14.21 5.65
N ASP A 25 -4.32 13.85 6.34
CA ASP A 25 -4.39 12.62 7.15
C ASP A 25 -5.32 11.59 6.50
N PHE A 26 -4.89 10.97 5.40
CA PHE A 26 -5.58 9.79 4.82
C PHE A 26 -4.67 8.58 4.59
N TYR A 27 -3.52 8.49 5.26
CA TYR A 27 -2.87 7.18 5.44
C TYR A 27 -3.42 6.52 6.71
N VAL A 28 -4.66 6.06 6.55
CA VAL A 28 -5.34 5.15 7.47
C VAL A 28 -4.49 3.88 7.58
N SER A 29 -3.79 3.71 8.70
CA SER A 29 -3.33 2.39 9.13
C SER A 29 -4.53 1.68 9.75
N THR A 30 -5.38 1.13 8.90
CA THR A 30 -6.33 0.09 9.27
C THR A 30 -5.92 -1.09 8.43
N ASP A 31 -5.50 -2.19 9.07
CA ASP A 31 -5.36 -3.47 8.38
C ASP A 31 -6.60 -3.66 7.52
N PRO A 32 -6.49 -3.59 6.17
CA PRO A 32 -7.65 -3.66 5.32
C PRO A 32 -8.24 -5.05 5.54
N VAL A 33 -9.47 -5.10 6.06
CA VAL A 33 -10.18 -6.36 6.23
C VAL A 33 -10.22 -7.02 4.85
N PRO A 34 -9.47 -8.12 4.60
CA PRO A 34 -9.00 -8.44 3.25
C PRO A 34 -10.08 -8.90 2.28
N GLU A 35 -11.28 -9.17 2.79
CA GLU A 35 -12.34 -9.90 2.07
C GLU A 35 -12.99 -9.07 0.94
N HIS A 36 -12.76 -7.75 0.91
CA HIS A 36 -13.44 -6.83 -0.03
C HIS A 36 -12.54 -5.78 -0.69
N ALA A 37 -11.21 -5.84 -0.52
CA ALA A 37 -10.32 -4.89 -1.17
C ALA A 37 -10.25 -5.16 -2.70
N LEU A 38 -10.72 -4.20 -3.50
CA LEU A 38 -10.71 -4.29 -4.96
C LEU A 38 -9.40 -3.80 -5.59
N LEU A 39 -8.65 -2.97 -4.87
CA LEU A 39 -7.34 -2.44 -5.24
C LEU A 39 -6.56 -2.14 -3.96
N LEU A 40 -5.30 -2.55 -3.90
CA LEU A 40 -4.35 -2.16 -2.85
C LEU A 40 -3.21 -1.37 -3.49
N ILE A 41 -2.84 -0.23 -2.91
CA ILE A 41 -1.73 0.61 -3.40
C ILE A 41 -0.73 0.79 -2.25
N GLU A 42 0.54 0.46 -2.48
CA GLU A 42 1.65 0.72 -1.56
C GLU A 42 2.60 1.79 -2.15
N ILE A 43 3.15 2.64 -1.29
CA ILE A 43 4.25 3.54 -1.64
C ILE A 43 5.56 2.94 -1.16
N SER A 44 6.58 2.91 -2.03
CA SER A 44 7.91 2.41 -1.71
C SER A 44 8.99 3.42 -2.09
N ASP A 45 9.74 3.88 -1.09
CA ASP A 45 10.91 4.76 -1.21
C ASP A 45 12.24 4.00 -1.02
N THR A 46 12.19 2.68 -0.75
CA THR A 46 13.36 1.83 -0.44
C THR A 46 13.47 0.59 -1.35
N THR A 47 14.34 -0.36 -1.01
CA THR A 47 14.60 -1.57 -1.83
C THR A 47 13.38 -2.49 -1.93
N LEU A 48 12.60 -2.24 -2.99
CA LEU A 48 11.42 -2.95 -3.47
C LEU A 48 11.52 -4.50 -3.49
N ALA A 49 12.71 -5.06 -3.74
CA ALA A 49 12.84 -6.49 -4.02
C ALA A 49 12.65 -7.38 -2.77
N THR A 50 13.03 -6.90 -1.58
CA THR A 50 13.11 -7.78 -0.39
C THR A 50 11.83 -7.77 0.45
N ASP A 51 11.12 -6.64 0.52
CA ASP A 51 9.89 -6.52 1.33
C ASP A 51 8.67 -7.15 0.63
N HIS A 52 8.56 -6.97 -0.68
CA HIS A 52 7.38 -7.37 -1.45
C HIS A 52 7.32 -8.89 -1.70
N ALA A 53 8.48 -9.56 -1.85
CA ALA A 53 8.52 -11.02 -2.01
C ALA A 53 7.87 -11.78 -0.84
N LYS A 54 7.82 -11.18 0.36
CA LYS A 54 7.15 -11.74 1.54
C LYS A 54 5.67 -11.38 1.61
N LYS A 55 5.28 -10.19 1.14
CA LYS A 55 3.90 -9.67 1.21
C LYS A 55 3.01 -10.18 0.08
N LEU A 56 3.53 -10.28 -1.14
CA LEU A 56 2.75 -10.68 -2.33
C LEU A 56 1.98 -12.00 -2.13
N PRO A 57 2.56 -13.07 -1.54
CA PRO A 57 1.81 -14.30 -1.28
C PRO A 57 0.61 -14.10 -0.34
N HIS A 58 0.68 -13.17 0.61
CA HIS A 58 -0.43 -12.86 1.52
C HIS A 58 -1.58 -12.19 0.78
N TYR A 59 -1.28 -11.21 -0.09
CA TYR A 59 -2.31 -10.52 -0.88
C TYR A 59 -2.98 -11.43 -1.90
N VAL A 60 -2.22 -12.34 -2.50
CA VAL A 60 -2.77 -13.38 -3.38
C VAL A 60 -3.71 -14.30 -2.59
N ALA A 61 -3.30 -14.74 -1.39
CA ALA A 61 -4.14 -15.58 -0.54
C ALA A 61 -5.42 -14.87 -0.08
N SER A 62 -5.38 -13.54 0.08
CA SER A 62 -6.56 -12.71 0.36
C SER A 62 -7.47 -12.49 -0.86
N GLY A 63 -7.09 -12.96 -2.05
CA GLY A 63 -7.94 -12.85 -3.25
C GLY A 63 -7.99 -11.43 -3.84
N ILE A 64 -7.06 -10.54 -3.48
CA ILE A 64 -7.04 -9.17 -3.97
C ILE A 64 -6.75 -9.19 -5.48
N PRO A 65 -7.66 -8.70 -6.34
CA PRO A 65 -7.55 -8.89 -7.79
C PRO A 65 -6.43 -8.05 -8.41
N GLU A 66 -6.05 -6.94 -7.76
CA GLU A 66 -5.09 -5.98 -8.25
C GLU A 66 -4.31 -5.30 -7.11
N PHE A 67 -2.99 -5.18 -7.31
CA PHE A 67 -2.07 -4.59 -6.35
C PHE A 67 -1.08 -3.66 -7.05
N TRP A 68 -0.94 -2.42 -6.59
CA TRP A 68 -0.08 -1.39 -7.18
C TRP A 68 1.02 -0.99 -6.20
N ILE A 69 2.19 -0.66 -6.75
CA ILE A 69 3.30 -0.09 -6.00
C ILE A 69 3.81 1.17 -6.71
N GLU A 70 3.84 2.28 -6.00
CA GLU A 70 4.56 3.48 -6.40
C GLU A 70 6.02 3.35 -5.97
N ASP A 71 6.90 3.01 -6.92
CA ASP A 71 8.34 2.95 -6.71
C ASP A 71 8.94 4.34 -6.97
N LEU A 72 8.94 5.17 -5.92
CA LEU A 72 9.41 6.56 -5.98
C LEU A 72 10.92 6.63 -6.26
N LYS A 73 11.68 5.60 -5.86
CA LYS A 73 13.11 5.55 -6.08
C LYS A 73 13.44 5.40 -7.57
N HIS A 74 12.67 4.59 -8.29
CA HIS A 74 12.88 4.35 -9.72
C HIS A 74 11.94 5.16 -10.61
N ASP A 75 11.04 5.95 -10.02
CA ASP A 75 10.01 6.75 -10.72
C ASP A 75 9.09 5.88 -11.59
N LEU A 76 8.60 4.78 -11.01
CA LEU A 76 7.77 3.78 -11.69
C LEU A 76 6.52 3.46 -10.90
N LEU A 77 5.43 3.16 -11.61
CA LEU A 77 4.28 2.45 -11.04
C LEU A 77 4.35 0.99 -11.46
N LEU A 78 4.35 0.08 -10.49
CA LEU A 78 4.25 -1.36 -10.71
C LEU A 78 2.83 -1.83 -10.47
N VAL A 79 2.27 -2.62 -11.37
CA VAL A 79 0.89 -3.10 -11.30
C VAL A 79 0.86 -4.62 -11.44
N TYR A 80 0.32 -5.27 -10.42
CA TYR A 80 0.16 -6.72 -10.34
C TYR A 80 -1.33 -7.09 -10.44
N ARG A 81 -1.66 -8.04 -11.31
CA ARG A 81 -3.05 -8.45 -11.59
C ARG A 81 -3.18 -9.96 -11.75
N LYS A 82 -4.43 -10.45 -11.62
CA LYS A 82 -4.81 -11.85 -11.82
C LYS A 82 -4.08 -12.78 -10.83
N PRO A 83 -4.47 -12.76 -9.54
CA PRO A 83 -3.91 -13.69 -8.55
C PRO A 83 -4.22 -15.14 -8.96
N VAL A 84 -3.19 -15.99 -9.04
CA VAL A 84 -3.29 -17.43 -9.31
C VAL A 84 -2.31 -18.19 -8.43
N GLY A 85 -2.81 -19.08 -7.59
CA GLY A 85 -1.96 -19.80 -6.63
C GLY A 85 -1.41 -18.83 -5.59
N ASN A 86 -0.10 -18.58 -5.60
CA ASN A 86 0.59 -17.66 -4.67
C ASN A 86 1.26 -16.48 -5.38
N GLU A 87 0.92 -16.24 -6.65
CA GLU A 87 1.52 -15.19 -7.46
C GLU A 87 0.47 -14.40 -8.25
N TYR A 88 0.83 -13.19 -8.65
CA TYR A 88 0.09 -12.45 -9.67
C TYR A 88 0.61 -12.84 -11.06
N ARG A 89 -0.29 -13.21 -11.98
CA ARG A 89 0.09 -13.65 -13.34
C ARG A 89 0.48 -12.51 -14.25
N THR A 90 0.10 -11.29 -13.94
CA THR A 90 0.40 -10.10 -14.74
C THR A 90 1.16 -9.12 -13.89
N SER A 91 2.31 -8.67 -14.41
CA SER A 91 3.13 -7.59 -13.84
C SER A 91 3.35 -6.57 -14.96
N LEU A 92 2.96 -5.33 -14.71
CA LEU A 92 3.11 -4.21 -15.64
C LEU A 92 3.93 -3.11 -14.95
N THR A 93 4.69 -2.37 -15.75
CA THR A 93 5.47 -1.23 -15.29
C THR A 93 5.06 -0.02 -16.12
N PHE A 94 4.71 1.06 -15.45
CA PHE A 94 4.35 2.32 -16.05
C PHE A 94 5.30 3.42 -15.59
N ARG A 95 5.48 4.42 -16.44
CA ARG A 95 6.29 5.62 -16.23
C ARG A 95 5.41 6.87 -16.25
N ARG A 96 5.98 8.00 -15.85
CA ARG A 96 5.34 9.30 -16.07
C ARG A 96 4.96 9.49 -17.53
N GLY A 97 3.80 10.09 -17.75
CA GLY A 97 3.18 10.24 -19.06
C GLY A 97 2.31 9.05 -19.50
N ASP A 98 2.47 7.87 -18.90
CA ASP A 98 1.56 6.75 -19.13
C ASP A 98 0.21 6.98 -18.42
N SER A 99 -0.77 6.15 -18.76
CA SER A 99 -2.07 6.13 -18.08
C SER A 99 -2.49 4.70 -17.79
N VAL A 100 -3.18 4.52 -16.66
CA VAL A 100 -3.64 3.22 -16.19
C VAL A 100 -5.04 3.35 -15.58
N SER A 101 -5.86 2.31 -15.75
CA SER A 101 -7.15 2.19 -15.07
C SER A 101 -7.14 1.00 -14.12
N PRO A 102 -7.69 1.12 -12.89
CA PRO A 102 -7.98 -0.03 -12.03
C PRO A 102 -8.93 -1.03 -12.70
N LEU A 103 -8.76 -2.32 -12.44
CA LEU A 103 -9.64 -3.40 -12.92
C LEU A 103 -11.08 -3.23 -12.44
N ALA A 104 -11.27 -2.77 -11.21
CA ALA A 104 -12.60 -2.53 -10.65
C ALA A 104 -13.29 -1.28 -11.21
N PHE A 105 -12.52 -0.36 -11.79
CA PHE A 105 -12.99 0.94 -12.29
C PHE A 105 -12.35 1.23 -13.67
N PRO A 106 -12.68 0.45 -14.71
CA PRO A 106 -12.00 0.56 -16.01
C PRO A 106 -12.18 1.92 -16.69
N ASP A 107 -13.27 2.61 -16.38
CA ASP A 107 -13.58 3.95 -16.91
C ASP A 107 -12.80 5.07 -16.21
N VAL A 108 -12.15 4.78 -15.07
CA VAL A 108 -11.31 5.74 -14.34
C VAL A 108 -9.88 5.64 -14.86
N VAL A 109 -9.53 6.57 -15.74
CA VAL A 109 -8.17 6.68 -16.29
C VAL A 109 -7.35 7.59 -15.39
N ILE A 110 -6.25 7.08 -14.85
CA ILE A 110 -5.33 7.81 -13.97
C ILE A 110 -4.04 8.08 -14.74
N ASN A 111 -3.58 9.33 -14.76
CA ASN A 111 -2.25 9.64 -15.27
C ASN A 111 -1.21 9.21 -14.24
N VAL A 112 -0.19 8.48 -14.66
CA VAL A 112 0.83 7.96 -13.73
C VAL A 112 1.62 9.10 -13.10
N SER A 113 1.72 10.24 -13.76
CA SER A 113 2.38 11.44 -13.22
C SER A 113 1.61 12.07 -12.05
N ASP A 114 0.32 11.77 -11.89
CA ASP A 114 -0.49 12.25 -10.77
C ASP A 114 -0.36 11.34 -9.54
N LEU A 115 0.13 10.10 -9.72
CA LEU A 115 0.40 9.13 -8.66
C LEU A 115 1.82 9.28 -8.12
N LEU A 116 2.79 9.34 -9.02
CA LEU A 116 4.19 9.54 -8.66
C LEU A 116 4.37 11.02 -8.28
N GLY A 117 4.55 11.30 -6.98
CA GLY A 117 4.64 12.66 -6.42
C GLY A 117 5.65 13.59 -7.07
#